data_AF-C2EVL6-F1
#
_entry.id   AF-C2EVL6-F1
#
_cell.length_a   1.000
_cell.length_b   1.000
_cell.length_c   1.000
_cell.angle_alpha   90.00
_cell.angle_beta   90.00
_cell.angle_gamma   90.00
#
_symmetry.space_group_name_H-M   'P 1'
#
loop_
_entity.id
_entity.type
_entity.pdbx_description
1 polymer ?
#
loop_
_entity_poly.entity_id
_entity_poly.type
_entity_poly.pdbx_seq_one_letter_code
_entity_poly.pdbx_strand_id
1 'polypeptide(L)' 'WVQTIICNTPQFKSRLQYDYHRFIKWEHIHNSFPAILDERDYEAIKKSNAMFGRKFESPYSDKLIRLLP' A
#
# COMPACT_ATOMS: atom_id res chain seq x y z
N TRP A 1 -10.09 -7.41 12.65
CA TRP A 1 -10.17 -7.81 14.08
C TRP A 1 -9.40 -6.82 14.96
N VAL A 2 -8.15 -6.46 14.64
CA VAL A 2 -7.34 -5.49 15.42
C VAL A 2 -8.05 -4.14 15.59
N GLN A 3 -8.59 -3.59 14.49
CA GLN A 3 -9.27 -2.29 14.49
C GLN A 3 -10.43 -2.26 15.48
N THR A 4 -11.24 -3.33 15.52
CA THR A 4 -12.36 -3.46 16.45
C THR A 4 -11.90 -3.42 17.90
N ILE A 5 -10.82 -4.11 18.25
CA ILE A 5 -10.28 -4.14 19.61
C ILE A 5 -9.78 -2.75 20.01
N ILE A 6 -8.98 -2.11 19.14
CA ILE A 6 -8.36 -0.81 19.45
C ILE A 6 -9.44 0.28 19.58
N CYS A 7 -10.43 0.32 18.68
CA CYS A 7 -11.49 1.34 18.70
C CYS A 7 -12.42 1.22 19.91
N ASN A 8 -12.63 0.01 20.43
CA ASN A 8 -13.49 -0.24 21.60
C ASN A 8 -12.74 -0.16 22.94
N THR A 9 -11.43 0.11 22.92
CA THR A 9 -10.61 0.25 24.12
C THR A 9 -10.32 1.74 24.38
N PRO A 10 -10.91 2.37 25.43
CA PRO A 10 -10.84 3.81 25.63
C PRO A 10 -9.42 4.39 25.64
N GLN A 11 -8.43 3.69 26.21
CA GLN A 11 -7.04 4.19 26.28
C GLN A 11 -6.34 4.36 24.92
N PHE A 12 -6.82 3.74 23.84
CA PHE A 12 -6.18 3.81 22.53
C PHE A 12 -6.91 4.73 21.55
N LYS A 13 -8.16 5.10 21.84
CA LYS A 13 -9.02 5.85 20.91
C LYS A 13 -8.41 7.19 20.49
N SER A 14 -7.78 7.92 21.42
CA SER A 14 -7.11 9.20 21.13
C SER A 14 -5.79 9.07 20.35
N ARG A 15 -5.27 7.85 20.21
CA ARG A 15 -3.99 7.55 19.56
C ARG A 15 -4.17 6.97 18.16
N LEU A 16 -5.41 6.82 17.69
CA LEU A 16 -5.70 6.25 16.38
C LEU A 16 -5.16 7.16 15.27
N GLN A 17 -4.36 6.57 14.38
CA GLN A 17 -3.96 7.16 13.12
C GLN A 17 -4.61 6.36 12.01
N TYR A 18 -5.33 7.05 11.12
CA TYR A 18 -6.08 6.42 10.02
C TYR A 18 -5.23 6.20 8.76
N ASP A 19 -3.95 6.57 8.81
CA ASP A 19 -2.95 6.25 7.80
C ASP A 19 -2.20 4.96 8.21
N TYR A 20 -2.24 3.95 7.34
CA TYR A 20 -1.53 2.68 7.54
C TYR A 20 -0.20 2.61 6.78
N HIS A 21 0.24 3.72 6.16
CA HIS A 21 1.52 3.89 5.47
C HIS A 21 1.81 2.83 4.40
N ARG A 22 0.77 2.35 3.70
CA ARG A 22 0.93 1.42 2.56
C ARG A 22 0.30 1.96 1.29
N PHE A 23 1.03 1.84 0.19
CA PHE A 23 0.52 2.07 -1.16
C PHE A 23 -0.13 0.78 -1.67
N ILE A 24 -1.44 0.83 -1.89
CA ILE A 24 -2.22 -0.29 -2.44
C ILE A 24 -3.09 0.26 -3.56
N LYS A 25 -2.93 -0.29 -4.77
CA LYS A 25 -3.75 0.06 -5.92
C LYS A 25 -4.94 -0.88 -6.03
N TRP A 26 -6.12 -0.38 -5.69
CA TRP A 26 -7.38 -1.15 -5.65
C TRP A 26 -8.06 -1.19 -7.02
N GLU A 27 -7.34 -1.71 -8.02
CA GLU A 27 -7.80 -1.91 -9.38
C GLU A 27 -7.44 -3.33 -9.84
N HIS A 28 -8.17 -3.83 -10.84
CA HIS A 28 -7.83 -5.10 -11.48
C HIS A 28 -6.78 -4.87 -12.57
N ILE A 29 -5.55 -5.30 -12.32
CA ILE A 29 -4.44 -5.22 -13.29
C ILE A 29 -3.67 -6.54 -13.23
N HIS A 30 -3.22 -7.03 -14.38
CA HIS A 30 -2.48 -8.30 -14.50
C HIS A 30 -3.23 -9.49 -13.86
N ASN A 31 -4.56 -9.56 -14.03
CA ASN A 31 -5.45 -10.57 -13.42
C ASN A 31 -5.36 -10.65 -11.89
N SER A 32 -4.93 -9.56 -11.22
CA SER A 32 -4.75 -9.50 -9.78
C SER A 32 -5.56 -8.36 -9.17
N PHE A 33 -6.06 -8.60 -7.96
CA PHE A 33 -6.66 -7.57 -7.10
C PHE A 33 -6.15 -7.72 -5.65
N PRO A 34 -5.66 -6.66 -4.99
CA PRO A 34 -5.25 -5.41 -5.60
C PRO A 34 -4.18 -5.61 -6.69
N ALA A 35 -4.00 -4.60 -7.53
CA ALA A 35 -3.14 -4.63 -8.70
C ALA A 35 -1.69 -5.05 -8.36
N ILE A 36 -1.06 -5.72 -9.32
CA ILE A 36 0.39 -5.84 -9.38
C ILE A 36 0.92 -4.51 -9.91
N LEU A 37 1.84 -3.90 -9.16
CA LEU A 37 2.39 -2.58 -9.44
C LEU A 37 3.49 -2.67 -10.50
N ASP A 38 3.54 -1.65 -11.36
CA ASP A 38 4.56 -1.51 -12.39
C ASP A 38 5.07 -0.07 -12.51
N GLU A 39 5.92 0.24 -13.48
CA GLU A 39 6.56 1.56 -13.57
C GLU A 39 5.58 2.73 -13.69
N ARG A 40 4.34 2.48 -14.13
CA ARG A 40 3.31 3.51 -14.26
C ARG A 40 2.87 4.03 -12.89
N ASP A 41 3.08 3.25 -11.84
CA ASP A 41 2.73 3.61 -10.47
C ASP A 41 3.83 4.40 -9.75
N TYR A 42 5.02 4.54 -10.34
CA TYR A 42 6.18 5.17 -9.71
C TYR A 42 5.89 6.58 -9.16
N GLU A 43 5.27 7.45 -9.97
CA GLU A 43 4.95 8.82 -9.56
C GLU A 43 3.92 8.85 -8.43
N ALA A 44 2.94 7.95 -8.45
CA ALA A 44 1.93 7.85 -7.41
C ALA A 44 2.55 7.35 -6.09
N ILE A 45 3.49 6.40 -6.15
CA ILE A 45 4.24 5.90 -5.01
C ILE A 45 5.11 7.02 -4.42
N LYS A 46 5.89 7.73 -5.24
CA LYS A 46 6.76 8.86 -4.85
C LYS A 46 6.01 9.99 -4.16
N LYS A 47 4.77 10.28 -4.59
CA LYS A 47 3.91 11.32 -4.01
C LYS A 47 3.16 10.85 -2.77
N SER A 48 3.12 9.55 -2.50
CA SER A 48 2.42 9.00 -1.35
C SER A 48 3.23 9.13 -0.05
N ASN A 49 2.56 9.13 1.09
CA ASN A 49 3.18 9.00 2.41
C ASN A 49 3.42 7.53 2.82
N ALA A 50 3.44 6.61 1.84
CA ALA A 50 3.58 5.20 2.10
C ALA A 50 5.04 4.78 2.21
N MET A 51 5.35 3.99 3.23
CA MET A 51 6.68 3.39 3.41
C MET A 51 6.78 2.03 2.72
N PHE A 52 5.64 1.38 2.44
CA PHE A 52 5.58 0.06 1.83
C PHE A 52 4.55 0.02 0.70
N GLY A 53 4.77 -0.78 -0.34
CA GLY A 53 3.82 -1.01 -1.43
C GLY A 53 3.36 -2.47 -1.53
N ARG A 54 2.22 -2.70 -2.20
CA ARG A 54 1.82 -4.03 -2.71
C ARG A 54 0.92 -3.92 -3.95
N LYS A 55 0.92 -4.88 -4.88
CA LYS A 55 1.74 -6.12 -4.93
C LYS A 55 2.93 -5.95 -5.89
N PHE A 56 4.02 -6.66 -5.61
CA PHE A 56 5.19 -6.75 -6.48
C PHE A 56 5.34 -8.18 -6.96
N GLU A 57 5.40 -8.39 -8.28
CA GLU A 57 5.51 -9.71 -8.87
C GLU A 57 6.29 -9.63 -10.19
N SER A 58 7.29 -10.51 -10.34
CA SER A 58 8.03 -10.62 -11.59
C SER A 58 7.18 -11.32 -12.65
N PRO A 59 7.26 -10.91 -13.93
CA PRO A 59 8.18 -9.88 -14.45
C PRO A 59 7.63 -8.44 -14.40
N TYR A 60 6.36 -8.26 -14.05
CA TYR A 60 5.66 -6.97 -14.17
C TYR A 60 6.32 -5.85 -13.36
N SER A 61 6.77 -6.17 -12.14
CA SER A 61 7.31 -5.18 -11.21
C SER A 61 8.81 -4.92 -11.36
N ASP A 62 9.53 -5.66 -12.19
CA ASP A 62 11.01 -5.62 -12.22
C ASP A 62 11.56 -4.25 -12.61
N LYS A 63 10.85 -3.53 -13.49
CA LYS A 63 11.23 -2.16 -13.87
C LYS A 63 10.94 -1.17 -12.75
N LEU A 64 9.78 -1.27 -12.11
CA LEU A 64 9.43 -0.44 -10.96
C LEU A 64 10.43 -0.62 -9.82
N ILE A 65 10.79 -1.86 -9.48
CA ILE A 65 11.76 -2.17 -8.42
C ILE A 65 13.11 -1.49 -8.68
N ARG A 66 13.55 -1.40 -9.95
CA ARG A 66 14.79 -0.70 -10.32
C ARG A 66 14.70 0.83 -10.27
N LEU A 67 13.49 1.40 -10.37
CA LEU A 67 13.26 2.84 -10.27
C LEU A 67 13.11 3.31 -8.82
N LEU A 68 12.63 2.44 -7.94
CA LEU A 68 12.50 2.74 -6.53
C LEU A 68 13.90 2.88 -5.88
N PRO A 69 14.07 3.86 -4.97
CA PRO A 69 15.36 4.16 -4.33
C PRO A 69 15.84 3.06 -3.37
#